data_AF-A0A2G4SS87-F1
#
_entry.id   AF-A0A2G4SS87-F1
#
_cell.length_a   1.000
_cell.length_b   1.000
_cell.length_c   1.000
_cell.angle_alpha   90.00
_cell.angle_beta   90.00
_cell.angle_gamma   90.00
#
_symmetry.space_group_name_H-M   'P 1'
#
loop_
_entity.id
_entity.type
_entity.pdbx_description
1 polymer ?
#
loop_
_entity_poly.entity_id
_entity_poly.type
_entity_poly.pdbx_seq_one_letter_code
_entity_poly.pdbx_strand_id
1 'polypeptide(L)'
;MHQNGFLSFFKMLTCEICQLSFTTLNSLKSHKRDQHSSAAHIILENGESATIFRESGSSKFKCFCQKYFETVRGLQRHYNRNKCAGTDISVGLSL
;
A
#
# COMPACT_ATOMS: atom_id res chain seq x y z
N MET A 1 -2.52 22.49 -45.88
CA MET A 1 -1.87 22.96 -44.64
C MET A 1 -2.88 23.78 -43.85
N HIS A 2 -3.50 23.20 -42.84
CA HIS A 2 -4.17 23.92 -41.75
C HIS A 2 -3.98 23.11 -40.47
N GLN A 3 -3.66 23.85 -39.42
CA GLN A 3 -3.02 23.44 -38.19
C GLN A 3 -4.01 22.73 -37.25
N ASN A 4 -3.50 21.94 -36.31
CA ASN A 4 -3.56 22.23 -34.86
C ASN A 4 -3.53 20.94 -34.04
N GLY A 5 -2.38 20.71 -33.42
CA GLY A 5 -2.20 19.66 -32.42
C GLY A 5 -3.13 19.87 -31.25
N PHE A 6 -3.95 18.87 -30.98
CA PHE A 6 -4.73 18.77 -29.75
C PHE A 6 -3.79 18.25 -28.66
N LEU A 7 -2.85 19.08 -28.21
CA LEU A 7 -2.20 18.85 -26.92
C LEU A 7 -3.28 19.02 -25.87
N SER A 8 -3.92 17.91 -25.51
CA SER A 8 -4.89 17.88 -24.43
C SER A 8 -4.18 18.41 -23.18
N PHE A 9 -4.55 19.62 -22.75
CA PHE A 9 -4.04 20.31 -21.57
C PHE A 9 -4.54 19.63 -20.28
N PHE A 10 -4.63 18.31 -20.23
CA PHE A 10 -4.84 17.58 -18.99
C PHE A 10 -3.55 17.71 -18.19
N LYS A 11 -3.57 18.63 -17.22
CA LYS A 11 -2.49 18.77 -16.23
C LYS A 11 -2.27 17.42 -15.56
N MET A 12 -1.24 16.71 -15.98
CA MET A 12 -0.85 15.45 -15.36
C MET A 12 -0.32 15.73 -13.95
N LEU A 13 -0.56 14.78 -13.06
CA LEU A 13 -0.08 14.81 -11.69
C LEU A 13 1.12 13.89 -11.58
N THR A 14 2.26 14.46 -11.20
CA THR A 14 3.54 13.74 -11.19
C THR A 14 3.89 13.28 -9.77
N CYS A 15 4.41 12.06 -9.64
CA CYS A 15 5.00 11.60 -8.40
C CYS A 15 6.36 12.25 -8.19
N GLU A 16 6.55 12.96 -7.07
CA GLU A 16 7.81 13.65 -6.75
C GLU A 16 8.97 12.70 -6.39
N ILE A 17 8.69 11.41 -6.18
CA ILE A 17 9.69 10.41 -5.77
C ILE A 17 10.27 9.69 -6.98
N CYS A 18 9.43 9.36 -7.98
CA CYS A 18 9.84 8.55 -9.14
C CYS A 18 9.44 9.16 -10.49
N GLN A 19 8.91 10.38 -10.51
CA GLN A 19 8.57 11.16 -11.72
C GLN A 19 7.52 10.53 -12.66
N LEU A 20 6.79 9.49 -12.23
CA LEU A 20 5.68 8.92 -12.99
C LEU A 20 4.49 9.88 -13.03
N SER A 21 3.83 9.95 -14.18
CA SER A 21 2.70 10.85 -14.45
C SER A 21 1.37 10.12 -14.41
N PHE A 22 0.37 10.76 -13.81
CA PHE A 22 -0.97 10.21 -13.61
C PHE A 22 -2.04 11.20 -14.07
N THR A 23 -3.15 10.68 -14.59
CA THR A 23 -4.28 11.50 -15.06
C THR A 23 -5.22 11.94 -13.94
N THR A 24 -5.18 11.26 -12.78
CA THR A 24 -6.04 11.59 -11.63
C THR A 24 -5.27 11.61 -10.31
N LEU A 25 -5.78 12.40 -9.36
CA LEU A 25 -5.20 12.50 -8.02
C LEU A 25 -5.28 11.16 -7.27
N ASN A 26 -6.37 10.40 -7.46
CA ASN A 26 -6.57 9.11 -6.79
C ASN A 26 -5.55 8.06 -7.27
N SER A 27 -5.22 8.05 -8.57
CA SER A 27 -4.17 7.18 -9.10
C SER A 27 -2.80 7.55 -8.54
N LEU A 28 -2.46 8.84 -8.47
CA LEU A 28 -1.19 9.29 -7.87
C LEU A 28 -1.11 8.93 -6.38
N LYS A 29 -2.18 9.16 -5.61
CA LYS A 29 -2.25 8.81 -4.19
C LYS A 29 -2.06 7.31 -3.96
N SER A 30 -2.74 6.48 -4.76
CA SER A 30 -2.62 5.02 -4.66
C SER A 30 -1.21 4.57 -5.02
N HIS A 31 -0.63 5.12 -6.08
CA HIS A 31 0.76 4.88 -6.46
C HIS A 31 1.74 5.22 -5.32
N LYS A 32 1.66 6.42 -4.74
CA LYS A 32 2.53 6.81 -3.62
C LYS A 32 2.42 5.84 -2.45
N ARG A 33 1.19 5.45 -2.08
CA ARG A 33 0.97 4.47 -1.01
C ARG A 33 1.60 3.11 -1.34
N ASP A 34 1.37 2.59 -2.53
CA ASP A 34 1.72 1.20 -2.84
C ASP A 34 3.20 1.04 -3.22
N GLN A 35 3.81 2.05 -3.85
CA GLN A 35 5.20 2.01 -4.33
C GLN A 35 6.20 2.69 -3.40
N HIS A 36 5.77 3.69 -2.61
CA HIS A 36 6.69 4.50 -1.82
C HIS A 36 6.42 4.48 -0.32
N SER A 37 5.34 3.84 0.13
CA SER A 37 5.15 3.62 1.56
C SER A 37 5.98 2.43 2.04
N SER A 38 6.77 2.65 3.09
CA SER A 38 7.52 1.60 3.78
C SER A 38 6.68 0.85 4.81
N ALA A 39 5.45 1.32 5.07
CA ALA A 39 4.58 0.83 6.13
C ALA A 39 3.13 0.70 5.68
N ALA A 40 2.41 -0.25 6.28
CA ALA A 40 0.99 -0.49 6.09
C ALA A 40 0.29 -0.44 7.45
N HIS A 41 -0.77 0.37 7.56
CA HIS A 41 -1.58 0.43 8.77
C HIS A 41 -2.78 -0.49 8.64
N ILE A 42 -3.03 -1.31 9.66
CA ILE A 42 -4.17 -2.22 9.78
C ILE A 42 -4.87 -1.98 11.12
N ILE A 43 -6.17 -2.26 11.18
CA ILE A 43 -6.97 -2.16 12.41
C ILE A 43 -7.23 -3.56 12.92
N LEU A 44 -6.73 -3.86 14.11
CA LEU A 44 -6.89 -5.12 14.82
C LEU A 44 -8.34 -5.30 15.31
N GLU A 45 -8.71 -6.53 15.67
CA GLU A 45 -10.08 -6.84 16.11
C GLU A 45 -10.50 -6.11 17.40
N ASN A 46 -9.53 -5.79 18.27
CA ASN A 46 -9.74 -4.99 19.48
C ASN A 46 -9.87 -3.48 19.19
N GLY A 47 -9.84 -3.07 17.93
CA GLY A 47 -9.92 -1.66 17.51
C GLY A 47 -8.58 -0.92 17.51
N GLU A 48 -7.49 -1.55 17.94
CA GLU A 48 -6.17 -0.93 17.91
C GLU A 48 -5.59 -0.90 16.50
N SER A 49 -4.70 0.06 16.22
CA SER A 49 -3.98 0.13 14.95
C SER A 49 -2.61 -0.52 15.08
N ALA A 50 -2.29 -1.46 14.18
CA ALA A 50 -0.94 -1.98 14.02
C ALA A 50 -0.29 -1.46 12.74
N THR A 51 1.03 -1.28 12.79
CA THR A 51 1.85 -0.86 11.64
C THR A 51 2.73 -2.03 11.20
N ILE A 52 2.58 -2.47 9.96
CA ILE A 52 3.38 -3.51 9.33
C ILE A 52 4.36 -2.86 8.37
N PHE A 53 5.65 -3.05 8.63
CA PHE A 53 6.72 -2.57 7.74
C PHE A 53 7.01 -3.57 6.63
N ARG A 54 7.64 -3.09 5.55
CA ARG A 54 8.24 -4.00 4.55
C ARG A 54 9.32 -4.85 5.21
N GLU A 55 9.43 -6.10 4.77
CA GLU A 55 10.46 -7.01 5.28
C GLU A 55 11.86 -6.54 4.82
N SER A 56 12.85 -6.62 5.71
CA SER A 56 14.22 -6.22 5.40
C SER A 56 14.75 -7.01 4.20
N GLY A 57 15.30 -6.31 3.20
CA GLY A 57 15.76 -6.92 1.95
C GLY A 57 14.66 -7.28 0.96
N SER A 58 13.40 -6.92 1.23
CA SER A 58 12.25 -7.23 0.38
C SER A 58 11.38 -6.00 0.12
N SER A 59 10.74 -5.96 -1.05
CA SER A 59 9.71 -4.98 -1.36
C SER A 59 8.33 -5.38 -0.83
N LYS A 60 8.20 -6.51 -0.11
CA LYS A 60 6.89 -7.06 0.28
C LYS A 60 6.58 -6.81 1.77
N PHE A 61 5.30 -6.67 2.07
CA PHE A 61 4.74 -6.66 3.42
C PHE A 61 4.39 -8.07 3.85
N LYS A 62 4.67 -8.43 5.11
CA LYS A 62 4.39 -9.75 5.67
C LYS A 62 3.26 -9.66 6.71
N CYS A 63 2.08 -10.27 6.49
CA CYS A 63 1.04 -10.41 7.56
C CYS A 63 1.61 -11.28 8.68
N PHE A 64 1.04 -11.17 9.87
CA PHE A 64 1.23 -12.10 10.98
C PHE A 64 1.01 -13.57 10.59
N CYS A 65 0.11 -13.86 9.64
CA CYS A 65 -0.10 -15.20 9.09
C CYS A 65 1.01 -15.66 8.11
N GLN A 66 2.13 -14.94 8.04
CA GLN A 66 3.28 -15.20 7.18
C GLN A 66 3.04 -15.04 5.67
N LYS A 67 1.84 -14.57 5.24
CA LYS A 67 1.58 -14.24 3.83
C LYS A 67 2.21 -12.91 3.42
N TYR A 68 2.67 -12.85 2.18
CA TYR A 68 3.36 -11.70 1.60
C TYR A 68 2.46 -10.92 0.64
N PHE A 69 2.58 -9.59 0.65
CA PHE A 69 1.82 -8.68 -0.18
C PHE A 69 2.72 -7.58 -0.76
N GLU A 70 2.56 -7.29 -2.04
CA GLU A 70 3.35 -6.25 -2.72
C GLU A 70 2.79 -4.84 -2.47
N THR A 71 1.53 -4.75 -2.06
CA THR A 71 0.81 -3.49 -1.89
C THR A 71 0.15 -3.41 -0.51
N VAL A 72 0.08 -2.19 0.03
CA VAL A 72 -0.61 -1.89 1.29
C VAL A 72 -2.08 -2.32 1.21
N ARG A 73 -2.75 -2.01 0.09
CA ARG A 73 -4.17 -2.35 -0.10
C ARG A 73 -4.42 -3.86 -0.15
N GLY A 74 -3.49 -4.63 -0.73
CA GLY A 74 -3.55 -6.09 -0.75
C GLY A 74 -3.53 -6.68 0.67
N LEU A 75 -2.58 -6.22 1.49
CA LEU A 75 -2.47 -6.59 2.90
C LEU A 75 -3.71 -6.17 3.71
N GLN A 76 -4.15 -4.91 3.59
CA GLN A 76 -5.33 -4.41 4.30
C GLN A 76 -6.58 -5.21 3.96
N ARG A 77 -6.81 -5.49 2.66
CA ARG A 77 -7.96 -6.29 2.23
C ARG A 77 -7.87 -7.71 2.79
N HIS A 78 -6.68 -8.30 2.78
CA HIS A 78 -6.46 -9.63 3.32
C HIS A 78 -6.78 -9.69 4.82
N TYR A 79 -6.22 -8.76 5.59
CA TYR A 79 -6.41 -8.70 7.03
C TYR A 79 -7.87 -8.40 7.39
N ASN A 80 -8.47 -7.37 6.79
CA ASN A 80 -9.80 -6.88 7.15
C ASN A 80 -10.94 -7.82 6.72
N ARG A 81 -10.81 -8.55 5.60
CA ARG A 81 -11.90 -9.40 5.08
C ARG A 81 -11.82 -10.85 5.55
N ASN A 82 -10.62 -11.38 5.71
CA ASN A 82 -10.41 -12.81 5.97
C ASN A 82 -9.81 -13.08 7.35
N LYS A 83 -9.80 -12.06 8.24
CA LYS A 83 -9.35 -12.14 9.64
C LYS A 83 -8.15 -13.09 9.80
N CYS A 84 -6.99 -12.79 9.16
CA CYS A 84 -5.78 -13.64 9.06
C CYS A 84 -5.95 -14.96 9.87
N ALA A 85 -6.65 -15.97 9.32
CA ALA A 85 -7.34 -17.04 10.08
C ALA A 85 -6.41 -18.11 10.70
N GLY A 86 -5.36 -17.67 11.40
CA GLY A 86 -4.33 -18.57 11.91
C GLY A 86 -3.31 -17.90 12.82
N THR A 87 -3.71 -16.88 13.58
CA THR A 87 -2.91 -16.44 14.72
C THR A 87 -3.76 -16.50 15.97
N ASP A 88 -3.76 -17.67 16.60
CA ASP A 88 -3.76 -17.74 18.06
C ASP A 88 -2.53 -16.94 18.49
N ILE A 89 -2.74 -15.67 18.84
CA ILE A 89 -1.69 -14.81 19.39
C ILE A 89 -1.54 -15.26 20.85
N SER A 90 -0.89 -16.40 21.05
CA SER A 90 -0.17 -16.63 22.30
C SER A 90 0.98 -15.64 22.29
N VAL A 91 0.73 -14.46 22.87
CA VAL A 91 1.73 -13.43 23.12
C VAL A 91 2.82 -14.08 23.98
N GLY A 92 3.90 -14.52 23.33
CA GLY A 92 5.12 -14.95 23.99
C GLY A 92 5.85 -13.72 24.52
N LEU A 93 5.32 -13.13 25.58
CA LEU A 93 6.08 -12.29 26.48
C LEU A 93 7.04 -13.23 27.24
N SER A 94 8.26 -13.38 26.73
CA SER A 94 9.35 -13.96 27.50
C SER A 94 10.12 -12.83 28.18
N LEU A 95 10.24 -12.98 29.50
CA LEU A 95 10.85 -12.10 30.49
C LEU A 95 12.26 -11.61 30.16
#